data_AF-A0A9P7X5A8-F1
#
_entry.id   AF-A0A9P7X5A8-F1
#
_cell.length_a   1.000
_cell.length_b   1.000
_cell.length_c   1.000
_cell.angle_alpha   90.00
_cell.angle_beta   90.00
_cell.angle_gamma   90.00
#
_symmetry.space_group_name_H-M   'P 1'
#
loop_
_entity.id
_entity.type
_entity.pdbx_description
1 polymer ?
#
loop_
_entity_poly.entity_id
_entity_poly.type
_entity_poly.pdbx_seq_one_letter_code
_entity_poly.pdbx_strand_id
1 'polypeptide(L)'
;MAQVCRRWREIINGAPELWTFVTDQDKASTAIVLDRSREHPIGIWLREDPIDESLYVAVLAQSHRWILADIEVHRDDQEALRRLEEVDAPMLKCLVLEVSALDRHSIFVLDLLRDHPPQLTSLTLVEVAMRFWNSRLRSSSPQTKARTHSYIRSYS
;
A
#
# COMPACT_ATOMS: atom_id res chain seq x y z
N MET A 1 -22.06 -22.21 8.52
CA MET A 1 -22.07 -20.79 8.93
C MET A 1 -22.15 -20.72 10.44
N ALA A 2 -21.06 -20.32 11.10
CA ALA A 2 -21.04 -20.19 12.56
C ALA A 2 -21.89 -18.98 12.98
N GLN A 3 -22.96 -19.22 13.74
CA GLN A 3 -23.76 -18.14 14.32
C GLN A 3 -22.99 -17.56 15.50
N VAL A 4 -22.25 -16.49 15.27
CA VAL A 4 -21.74 -15.65 16.37
C VAL A 4 -22.96 -15.15 17.15
N CYS A 5 -22.93 -15.28 18.49
CA CYS A 5 -24.05 -14.82 19.32
C CYS A 5 -24.25 -13.31 19.12
N ARG A 6 -25.49 -12.83 19.30
CA ARG A 6 -25.89 -11.44 19.05
C ARG A 6 -24.91 -10.42 19.64
N ARG A 7 -24.45 -10.68 20.87
CA ARG A 7 -23.49 -9.83 21.59
C ARG A 7 -22.17 -9.65 20.84
N TRP A 8 -21.60 -10.72 20.29
CA TRP A 8 -20.35 -10.64 19.52
C TRP A 8 -20.54 -9.85 18.23
N ARG A 9 -21.69 -10.00 17.56
CA ARG A 9 -22.00 -9.22 16.36
C ARG A 9 -22.10 -7.73 16.68
N GLU A 10 -22.75 -7.37 17.78
CA GLU A 10 -22.86 -5.98 18.25
C GLU A 10 -21.48 -5.39 18.57
N ILE A 11 -20.61 -6.14 19.25
CA ILE A 11 -19.22 -5.72 19.53
C ILE A 11 -18.45 -5.50 18.21
N ILE A 12 -18.49 -6.47 17.31
CA ILE A 12 -17.76 -6.42 16.04
C ILE A 12 -18.23 -5.26 15.16
N ASN A 13 -19.53 -4.97 15.13
CA ASN A 13 -20.09 -3.85 14.38
C ASN A 13 -19.84 -2.49 15.07
N GLY A 14 -19.59 -2.51 16.37
CA GLY A 14 -19.31 -1.32 17.18
C GLY A 14 -17.83 -0.93 17.24
N ALA A 15 -16.93 -1.74 16.68
CA ALA A 15 -15.48 -1.56 16.76
C ALA A 15 -14.84 -1.42 15.35
N PRO A 16 -14.96 -0.25 14.69
CA PRO A 16 -14.35 0.02 13.38
C PRO A 16 -12.84 -0.23 13.32
N GLU A 17 -12.13 -0.10 14.43
CA GLU A 17 -10.69 -0.32 14.55
C GLU A 17 -10.27 -1.76 14.20
N LEU A 18 -11.19 -2.72 14.30
CA LEU A 18 -10.97 -4.11 13.89
C LEU A 18 -10.97 -4.29 12.36
N TRP A 19 -11.47 -3.30 11.61
CA TRP A 19 -11.69 -3.34 10.17
C TRP A 19 -10.69 -2.47 9.42
N THR A 20 -9.45 -2.39 9.92
CA THR A 20 -8.45 -1.41 9.43
C THR A 20 -7.42 -2.01 8.49
N PHE A 21 -7.45 -3.32 8.21
CA PHE A 21 -6.50 -3.97 7.31
C PHE A 21 -7.20 -4.60 6.11
N VAL A 22 -6.78 -4.20 4.91
CA VAL A 22 -7.23 -4.79 3.65
C VAL A 22 -6.11 -5.64 3.07
N THR A 23 -6.46 -6.86 2.66
CA THR A 23 -5.53 -7.80 2.02
C THR A 23 -6.15 -8.36 0.75
N ASP A 24 -5.31 -8.74 -0.20
CA ASP A 24 -5.72 -9.41 -1.45
C ASP A 24 -6.34 -10.82 -1.24
N GLN A 25 -6.04 -11.47 -0.11
CA GLN A 25 -6.53 -12.82 0.21
C GLN A 25 -8.05 -12.89 0.42
N ASP A 26 -8.71 -11.79 0.77
CA ASP A 26 -10.15 -11.75 1.03
C ASP A 26 -10.87 -10.63 0.27
N LYS A 27 -10.86 -10.76 -1.06
CA LYS A 27 -11.54 -9.85 -1.99
C LYS A 27 -13.02 -9.67 -1.64
N ALA A 28 -13.69 -10.75 -1.28
CA ALA A 28 -15.12 -10.76 -0.95
C ALA A 28 -15.44 -9.92 0.29
N SER A 29 -14.55 -9.92 1.29
CA SER A 29 -14.72 -9.11 2.48
C SER A 29 -14.21 -7.67 2.33
N THR A 30 -13.47 -7.32 1.27
CA THR A 30 -12.86 -5.98 1.19
C THR A 30 -13.90 -4.87 1.24
N ALA A 31 -15.01 -4.99 0.51
CA ALA A 31 -16.09 -4.00 0.58
C ALA A 31 -16.65 -3.86 2.01
N ILE A 32 -16.76 -4.97 2.76
CA ILE A 32 -17.22 -4.98 4.15
C ILE A 32 -16.18 -4.32 5.06
N VAL A 33 -14.89 -4.60 4.86
CA VAL A 33 -13.79 -4.00 5.63
C VAL A 33 -13.78 -2.49 5.43
N LEU A 34 -13.80 -2.03 4.17
CA LEU A 34 -13.79 -0.61 3.84
C LEU A 34 -15.01 0.11 4.43
N ASP A 35 -16.21 -0.44 4.28
CA ASP A 35 -17.44 0.11 4.86
C ASP A 35 -17.38 0.19 6.40
N ARG A 36 -16.93 -0.88 7.05
CA ARG A 36 -16.89 -0.97 8.53
C ARG A 36 -15.76 -0.16 9.15
N SER A 37 -14.67 0.07 8.43
CA SER A 37 -13.56 0.92 8.87
C SER A 37 -14.00 2.37 9.11
N ARG A 38 -15.08 2.80 8.46
CA ARG A 38 -15.62 4.17 8.49
C ARG A 38 -14.59 5.21 8.07
N GLU A 39 -14.06 5.98 9.01
CA GLU A 39 -13.03 7.02 8.81
C GLU A 39 -11.68 6.64 9.46
N HIS A 40 -11.54 5.41 9.96
CA HIS A 40 -10.30 5.00 10.64
C HIS A 40 -9.13 4.88 9.66
N PRO A 41 -7.88 5.12 10.09
CA PRO A 41 -6.72 4.88 9.24
C PRO A 41 -6.65 3.42 8.82
N ILE A 42 -6.27 3.17 7.56
CA ILE A 42 -6.22 1.82 6.99
C ILE A 42 -4.80 1.41 6.58
N GLY A 43 -4.47 0.15 6.85
CA GLY A 43 -3.31 -0.55 6.33
C GLY A 43 -3.72 -1.41 5.14
N ILE A 44 -2.89 -1.44 4.10
CA ILE A 44 -3.16 -2.22 2.90
C ILE A 44 -1.97 -3.14 2.58
N TRP A 45 -2.27 -4.37 2.19
CA TRP A 45 -1.33 -5.37 1.69
C TRP A 45 -1.85 -5.92 0.36
N LEU A 46 -1.29 -5.45 -0.75
CA LEU A 46 -1.70 -5.81 -2.10
C LEU A 46 -0.48 -6.43 -2.81
N ARG A 47 -0.38 -7.77 -2.82
CA ARG A 47 0.79 -8.49 -3.38
C ARG A 47 0.43 -9.51 -4.46
N GLU A 48 -0.85 -9.69 -4.75
CA GLU A 48 -1.32 -10.60 -5.77
C GLU A 48 -0.97 -10.13 -7.17
N ASP A 49 -0.57 -11.05 -8.05
CA ASP A 49 -0.32 -10.79 -9.47
C ASP A 49 -1.13 -11.80 -10.34
N PRO A 50 -2.10 -11.34 -11.15
CA PRO A 50 -2.54 -9.95 -11.33
C PRO A 50 -3.45 -9.47 -10.19
N ILE A 51 -3.36 -8.18 -9.84
CA ILE A 51 -4.27 -7.57 -8.87
C ILE A 51 -5.68 -7.49 -9.47
N ASP A 52 -6.69 -7.85 -8.68
CA ASP A 52 -8.09 -7.62 -9.06
C ASP A 52 -8.37 -6.11 -9.21
N GLU A 53 -8.76 -5.68 -10.41
CA GLU A 53 -8.94 -4.26 -10.71
C GLU A 53 -10.02 -3.60 -9.84
N SER A 54 -11.09 -4.32 -9.50
CA SER A 54 -12.17 -3.78 -8.67
C SER A 54 -11.73 -3.56 -7.22
N LEU A 55 -10.94 -4.51 -6.68
CA LEU A 55 -10.28 -4.37 -5.39
C LEU A 55 -9.35 -3.17 -5.39
N TYR A 56 -8.50 -3.06 -6.41
CA TYR A 56 -7.50 -2.02 -6.52
C TYR A 56 -8.16 -0.63 -6.51
N VAL A 57 -9.14 -0.41 -7.38
CA VAL A 57 -9.88 0.86 -7.46
C VAL A 57 -10.55 1.21 -6.13
N ALA A 58 -11.19 0.23 -5.47
CA ALA A 58 -11.84 0.46 -4.18
C ALA A 58 -10.85 0.87 -3.08
N VAL A 59 -9.65 0.26 -3.07
CA VAL A 59 -8.59 0.57 -2.10
C VAL A 59 -7.95 1.93 -2.38
N LEU A 60 -7.67 2.24 -3.65
CA LEU A 60 -7.12 3.54 -4.07
C LEU A 60 -8.04 4.71 -3.74
N ALA A 61 -9.36 4.52 -3.84
CA ALA A 61 -10.34 5.53 -3.45
C ALA A 61 -10.24 5.92 -1.96
N GLN A 62 -9.63 5.07 -1.13
CA GLN A 62 -9.44 5.29 0.31
C GLN A 62 -8.01 5.75 0.66
N SER A 63 -7.20 6.11 -0.35
CA SER A 63 -5.79 6.55 -0.21
C SER A 63 -5.57 7.63 0.84
N HIS A 64 -6.49 8.59 0.94
CA HIS A 64 -6.42 9.69 1.89
C HIS A 64 -6.29 9.27 3.36
N ARG A 65 -6.70 8.03 3.70
CA ARG A 65 -6.66 7.45 5.05
C ARG A 65 -5.58 6.38 5.23
N TRP A 66 -4.75 6.12 4.22
CA TRP A 66 -3.72 5.09 4.34
C TRP A 66 -2.69 5.48 5.39
N ILE A 67 -2.37 4.55 6.29
CA ILE A 67 -1.28 4.69 7.26
C ILE A 67 -0.10 3.77 6.92
N LEU A 68 -0.38 2.63 6.31
CA LEU A 68 0.59 1.64 5.86
C LEU A 68 0.17 1.11 4.49
N ALA A 69 1.11 1.04 3.56
CA ALA A 69 0.92 0.40 2.27
C ALA A 69 2.08 -0.55 1.97
N ASP A 70 1.76 -1.82 1.70
CA ASP A 70 2.66 -2.80 1.08
C ASP A 70 2.04 -3.21 -0.25
N ILE A 71 2.66 -2.80 -1.35
CA ILE A 71 2.12 -2.95 -2.69
C ILE A 71 3.17 -3.61 -3.58
N GLU A 72 2.78 -4.69 -4.23
CA GLU A 72 3.50 -5.32 -5.33
C GLU A 72 2.76 -5.00 -6.63
N VAL A 73 3.46 -4.47 -7.63
CA VAL A 73 2.87 -4.19 -8.94
C VAL A 73 3.72 -4.82 -10.02
N HIS A 74 3.11 -5.54 -10.94
CA HIS A 74 3.82 -6.05 -12.10
C HIS A 74 4.25 -4.89 -13.00
N ARG A 75 5.51 -4.89 -13.44
CA ARG A 75 6.08 -3.83 -14.30
C ARG A 75 5.26 -3.54 -15.54
N ASP A 76 4.67 -4.57 -16.14
CA ASP A 76 3.90 -4.43 -17.37
C ASP A 76 2.50 -3.84 -17.13
N ASP A 77 2.05 -3.73 -15.87
CA ASP A 77 0.80 -3.07 -15.50
C ASP A 77 0.97 -1.55 -15.38
N GLN A 78 1.13 -0.92 -16.54
CA GLN A 78 1.29 0.54 -16.66
C GLN A 78 0.08 1.31 -16.10
N GLU A 79 -1.11 0.70 -16.10
CA GLU A 79 -2.31 1.34 -15.58
C GLU A 79 -2.31 1.34 -14.05
N ALA A 80 -1.94 0.23 -13.40
CA ALA A 80 -1.77 0.19 -11.94
C ALA A 80 -0.68 1.17 -11.47
N LEU A 81 0.42 1.27 -12.21
CA LEU A 81 1.51 2.23 -11.94
C LEU A 81 1.02 3.67 -12.07
N ARG A 82 0.32 4.01 -13.16
CA ARG A 82 -0.24 5.36 -13.35
C ARG A 82 -1.18 5.74 -12.20
N ARG A 83 -2.06 4.82 -11.80
CA ARG A 83 -2.99 5.06 -10.69
C ARG A 83 -2.26 5.29 -9.37
N LEU A 84 -1.14 4.60 -9.10
CA LEU A 84 -0.32 4.88 -7.91
C LEU A 84 0.31 6.27 -7.92
N GLU A 85 0.68 6.79 -9.08
CA GLU A 85 1.19 8.16 -9.18
C GLU A 85 0.14 9.22 -8.83
N GLU A 86 -1.14 8.91 -9.08
CA GLU A 86 -2.28 9.79 -8.81
C GLU A 86 -2.78 9.70 -7.35
N VAL A 87 -2.24 8.78 -6.55
CA VAL A 87 -2.64 8.59 -5.15
C VAL A 87 -2.23 9.78 -4.28
N ASP A 88 -3.21 10.36 -3.58
CA ASP A 88 -3.00 11.29 -2.48
C ASP A 88 -3.13 10.57 -1.13
N ALA A 89 -2.00 10.31 -0.48
CA ALA A 89 -1.94 9.58 0.80
C ALA A 89 -1.24 10.41 1.89
N PRO A 90 -1.86 11.51 2.36
CA PRO A 90 -1.25 12.45 3.30
C PRO A 90 -0.96 11.82 4.68
N MET A 91 -1.69 10.78 5.06
CA MET A 91 -1.54 10.07 6.34
C MET A 91 -0.50 8.95 6.31
N LEU A 92 0.07 8.64 5.14
CA LEU A 92 0.92 7.47 4.96
C LEU A 92 2.19 7.60 5.78
N LYS A 93 2.49 6.57 6.59
CA LYS A 93 3.70 6.50 7.42
C LYS A 93 4.66 5.42 6.95
N CYS A 94 4.14 4.32 6.46
CA CYS A 94 4.93 3.19 5.98
C CYS A 94 4.57 2.87 4.54
N LEU A 95 5.56 2.90 3.65
CA LEU A 95 5.41 2.46 2.26
C LEU A 95 6.43 1.37 1.95
N VAL A 96 5.95 0.22 1.50
CA VAL A 96 6.71 -0.83 0.84
C VAL A 96 6.15 -0.92 -0.57
N LEU A 97 7.01 -0.69 -1.55
CA LEU A 97 6.66 -0.81 -2.95
C LEU A 97 7.66 -1.72 -3.66
N GLU A 98 7.13 -2.79 -4.24
CA GLU A 98 7.86 -3.76 -5.01
C GLU A 98 7.31 -3.75 -6.44
N VAL A 99 8.18 -3.56 -7.43
CA VAL A 99 7.79 -3.72 -8.83
C VAL A 99 8.40 -5.00 -9.34
N SER A 100 7.57 -6.02 -9.52
CA SER A 100 8.02 -7.31 -10.03
C SER A 100 8.29 -7.20 -11.54
N ALA A 101 9.42 -7.72 -11.98
CA ALA A 101 9.79 -7.79 -13.39
C ALA A 101 10.28 -9.19 -13.74
N LEU A 102 9.91 -9.68 -14.93
CA LEU A 102 10.51 -10.89 -15.50
C LEU A 102 11.99 -10.67 -15.87
N ASP A 103 12.40 -9.41 -16.11
CA ASP A 103 13.76 -9.02 -16.41
C ASP A 103 14.32 -8.02 -15.38
N ARG A 104 15.32 -8.46 -14.60
CA ARG A 104 15.84 -7.79 -13.39
C ARG A 104 16.76 -6.59 -13.67
N HIS A 105 16.86 -6.14 -14.91
CA HIS A 105 17.93 -5.22 -15.33
C HIS A 105 17.52 -3.76 -15.48
N SER A 106 16.31 -3.40 -15.08
CA SER A 106 15.81 -2.04 -15.25
C SER A 106 15.17 -1.52 -13.97
N ILE A 107 15.59 -0.34 -13.54
CA ILE A 107 14.98 0.38 -12.42
C ILE A 107 13.78 1.16 -12.97
N PHE A 108 12.60 1.00 -12.34
CA PHE A 108 11.41 1.78 -12.70
C PHE A 108 11.36 3.09 -11.92
N VAL A 109 10.94 4.18 -12.54
CA VAL A 109 10.93 5.50 -11.90
C VAL A 109 9.49 5.97 -11.71
N LEU A 110 9.07 6.10 -10.45
CA LEU A 110 7.74 6.60 -10.10
C LEU A 110 7.80 8.01 -9.50
N ASP A 111 6.80 8.80 -9.84
CA ASP A 111 6.56 10.11 -9.25
C ASP A 111 5.40 10.04 -8.24
N LEU A 112 5.60 9.27 -7.17
CA LEU A 112 4.60 9.10 -6.11
C LEU A 112 4.41 10.40 -5.30
N LEU A 113 3.16 10.68 -4.93
CA LEU A 113 2.80 11.61 -3.85
C LEU A 113 3.25 13.05 -4.12
N ARG A 114 2.99 13.53 -5.35
CA ARG A 114 3.54 14.79 -5.91
C ARG A 114 3.11 16.04 -5.13
N ASP A 115 1.87 16.11 -4.67
CA ASP A 115 1.29 17.36 -4.15
C ASP A 115 1.36 17.48 -2.62
N HIS A 116 1.23 16.37 -1.89
CA HIS A 116 1.30 16.33 -0.43
C HIS A 116 2.29 15.25 0.02
N PRO A 117 3.53 15.62 0.42
CA PRO A 117 4.47 14.63 0.90
C PRO A 117 3.93 14.01 2.19
N PRO A 118 3.74 12.68 2.27
CA PRO A 118 3.27 12.03 3.47
C PRO A 118 4.27 12.18 4.61
N GLN A 119 3.78 11.92 5.81
CA GLN A 119 4.60 11.81 7.02
C GLN A 119 5.31 10.44 7.10
N LEU A 120 6.02 10.04 6.03
CA LEU A 120 6.69 8.74 5.97
C LEU A 120 7.77 8.62 7.06
N THR A 121 7.63 7.59 7.88
CA THR A 121 8.64 7.14 8.85
C THR A 121 9.44 5.96 8.32
N SER A 122 8.85 5.16 7.41
CA SER A 122 9.48 4.00 6.80
C SER A 122 9.19 3.95 5.30
N LEU A 123 10.24 3.68 4.51
CA LEU A 123 10.16 3.57 3.06
C LEU A 123 11.07 2.44 2.58
N THR A 124 10.48 1.47 1.88
CA THR A 124 11.18 0.37 1.23
C THR A 124 10.79 0.35 -0.24
N LEU A 125 11.78 0.45 -1.12
CA LEU A 125 11.62 0.35 -2.56
C LEU A 125 12.41 -0.85 -3.06
N VAL A 126 11.75 -1.78 -3.74
CA VAL A 126 12.35 -2.96 -4.36
C VAL A 126 12.18 -2.84 -5.87
N GLU A 127 13.29 -2.77 -6.60
CA GLU A 127 13.32 -2.59 -8.06
C GLU A 127 12.69 -1.27 -8.58
N VAL A 128 12.50 -0.30 -7.67
CA VAL A 128 11.95 1.03 -7.95
C VAL A 128 12.92 2.14 -7.53
N ALA A 129 13.00 3.21 -8.32
CA ALA A 129 13.55 4.51 -7.96
C ALA A 129 12.46 5.59 -7.94
N MET A 130 12.66 6.62 -7.12
CA MET A 130 11.78 7.80 -7.09
C MET A 130 12.50 9.04 -7.61
N ARG A 131 11.79 9.84 -8.40
CA ARG A 131 12.34 11.03 -9.08
C ARG A 131 12.40 12.27 -8.18
N PHE A 132 11.30 12.58 -7.48
CA PHE A 132 11.13 13.89 -6.82
C PHE A 132 11.42 13.90 -5.31
N TRP A 133 11.53 12.74 -4.65
CA TRP A 133 11.66 12.68 -3.20
C TRP A 133 13.05 13.10 -2.67
N ASN A 134 14.10 12.90 -3.47
CA ASN A 134 15.49 13.10 -3.02
C ASN A 134 15.87 14.56 -2.72
N SER A 135 15.09 15.54 -3.17
CA SER A 135 15.36 16.95 -2.91
C SER A 135 14.92 17.41 -1.51
N ARG A 136 13.89 16.77 -0.91
CA ARG A 136 13.28 17.20 0.36
C ARG A 136 13.77 16.46 1.61
N LEU A 137 14.30 15.24 1.49
CA LEU A 137 14.81 14.48 2.67
C LEU A 137 16.11 15.03 3.26
N ARG A 138 16.79 15.97 2.59
CA ARG A 138 18.05 16.55 3.11
C ARG A 138 17.86 17.44 4.34
N SER A 139 16.63 17.82 4.69
CA SER A 139 16.35 18.73 5.81
C SER A 139 15.82 18.07 7.09
N SER A 140 15.54 16.77 7.10
CA SER A 140 14.97 16.09 8.29
C SER A 140 15.69 14.77 8.60
N SER A 141 16.54 14.78 9.62
CA SER A 141 17.12 13.61 10.30
C SER A 141 16.55 13.59 11.73
N PRO A 142 16.17 12.44 12.33
CA PRO A 142 16.92 11.18 12.27
C PRO A 142 16.15 9.92 11.84
N GLN A 143 16.87 9.09 11.08
CA GLN A 143 16.64 7.66 10.80
C GLN A 143 15.49 7.25 9.87
N THR A 144 15.39 7.82 8.67
CA THR A 144 14.82 7.07 7.54
C THR A 144 15.87 6.06 7.08
N LYS A 145 15.82 4.82 7.58
CA LYS A 145 16.59 3.70 7.00
C LYS A 145 15.93 3.32 5.67
N ALA A 146 16.17 4.11 4.62
CA ALA A 146 15.92 3.66 3.25
C ALA A 146 16.88 2.49 2.98
N ARG A 147 16.41 1.27 3.22
CA ARG A 147 17.14 0.06 2.88
C ARG A 147 16.71 -0.35 1.47
N THR A 148 17.47 0.09 0.48
CA THR A 148 17.41 -0.52 -0.86
C THR A 148 18.07 -1.89 -0.76
N HIS A 149 17.28 -2.93 -0.49
CA HIS A 149 17.76 -4.30 -0.54
C HIS A 149 17.63 -4.80 -1.99
N SER A 150 18.70 -4.68 -2.77
CA SER A 150 18.86 -5.47 -4.00
C SER A 150 19.24 -6.90 -3.59
N TYR A 151 18.25 -7.77 -3.35
CA TYR A 151 18.52 -9.18 -3.08
C TYR A 151 18.79 -9.93 -4.39
N ILE A 152 20.06 -10.21 -4.67
CA ILE A 152 20.44 -11.27 -5.62
C ILE A 152 20.21 -12.61 -4.89
N ARG A 153 19.00 -13.17 -4.98
CA ARG A 153 18.81 -14.59 -4.65
C ARG A 153 19.39 -15.43 -5.78
N SER A 154 20.58 -15.96 -5.56
CA SER A 154 21.18 -17.02 -6.38
C SER A 154 20.45 -18.33 -6.04
N TYR A 155 19.61 -18.83 -6.95
CA TYR A 155 19.16 -20.21 -6.87
C TYR A 155 20.14 -21.08 -7.66
N SER A 156 20.70 -22.08 -6.96
CA SER A 156 21.52 -23.16 -7.52
C SER A 156 20.63 -24.24 -8.13
#